data_AF-A0A1E7X5W5-F1
#
_entry.id   AF-A0A1E7X5W5-F1
#
_cell.length_a   1.000
_cell.length_b   1.000
_cell.length_c   1.000
_cell.angle_alpha   90.00
_cell.angle_beta   90.00
_cell.angle_gamma   90.00
#
_symmetry.space_group_name_H-M   'P 1'
#
loop_
_entity.id
_entity.type
_entity.pdbx_description
1 polymer ?
#
loop_
_entity_poly.entity_id
_entity_poly.type
_entity_poly.pdbx_seq_one_letter_code
_entity_poly.pdbx_strand_id
1 'polypeptide(L)'
;MSTDKVTNLTIFTTDWAKEDRRSVKAYLNGKGDGRVLWWNINRFIHQHFRPRASLEKIMFCFHSRHQTLTLFNLAYQAYVQEVAKAIQSEGVVAGIRLAISSACKTPLSEGTACSHLS
;
A
#
# COMPACT_ATOMS: atom_id res chain seq x y z
N MET A 1 22.86 -18.64 24.93
CA MET A 1 21.55 -18.45 24.27
C MET A 1 20.53 -19.30 25.01
N SER A 2 19.57 -18.69 25.72
CA SER A 2 18.48 -19.43 26.37
C SER A 2 17.54 -19.95 25.30
N THR A 3 17.37 -21.25 25.20
CA THR A 3 16.36 -21.89 24.35
C THR A 3 15.07 -22.00 25.15
N ASP A 4 14.41 -20.85 25.36
CA ASP A 4 13.08 -20.83 25.94
C ASP A 4 12.16 -21.69 25.05
N LYS A 5 11.51 -22.68 25.65
CA LYS A 5 10.68 -23.66 24.91
C LYS A 5 9.62 -22.91 24.10
N VAL A 6 9.76 -22.98 22.78
CA VAL A 6 8.73 -22.49 21.84
C VAL A 6 7.51 -23.42 22.00
N THR A 7 6.43 -22.87 22.55
CA THR A 7 5.13 -23.53 22.69
C THR A 7 4.16 -22.86 21.73
N ASN A 8 3.04 -23.52 21.42
CA ASN A 8 1.98 -22.91 20.60
C ASN A 8 1.54 -21.55 21.15
N LEU A 9 1.50 -21.38 22.48
CA LEU A 9 1.14 -20.11 23.12
C LEU A 9 2.22 -19.02 22.92
N THR A 10 3.50 -19.38 23.01
CA THR A 10 4.62 -18.43 22.80
C THR A 10 4.84 -18.07 21.32
N ILE A 11 4.38 -18.89 20.37
CA ILE A 11 4.41 -18.54 18.93
C ILE A 11 3.51 -17.34 18.63
N PHE A 12 2.34 -17.25 19.27
CA PHE A 12 1.38 -16.16 19.03
C PHE A 12 1.63 -14.89 19.84
N THR A 13 2.37 -14.97 20.95
CA THR A 13 2.61 -13.84 21.86
C THR A 13 3.99 -13.20 21.67
N THR A 14 5.00 -13.97 21.25
CA THR A 14 6.34 -13.46 20.96
C THR A 14 6.33 -12.68 19.65
N ASP A 15 6.89 -11.47 19.70
CA ASP A 15 7.01 -10.62 18.52
C ASP A 15 8.23 -11.01 17.69
N TRP A 16 8.16 -12.17 17.05
CA TRP A 16 9.25 -12.73 16.25
C TRP A 16 9.68 -11.81 15.11
N ALA A 17 8.74 -10.98 14.63
CA ALA A 17 8.95 -10.17 13.45
C ALA A 17 9.05 -8.65 13.76
N LYS A 18 8.87 -8.24 15.03
CA LYS A 18 8.94 -6.88 15.60
C LYS A 18 8.13 -5.82 14.88
N GLU A 19 8.56 -5.49 13.67
CA GLU A 19 7.99 -4.46 12.81
C GLU A 19 7.25 -5.05 11.61
N ASP A 20 7.32 -6.37 11.39
CA ASP A 20 6.56 -6.99 10.31
C ASP A 20 5.06 -6.90 10.62
N ARG A 21 4.41 -6.05 9.83
CA ARG A 21 2.96 -5.84 9.87
C ARG A 21 2.19 -7.11 9.49
N ARG A 22 2.86 -8.09 8.88
CA ARG A 22 2.29 -9.41 8.53
C ARG A 22 2.19 -10.35 9.73
N SER A 23 2.81 -10.02 10.86
CA SER A 23 2.73 -10.84 12.06
C SER A 23 1.31 -10.83 12.65
N VAL A 24 0.92 -11.96 13.26
CA VAL A 24 -0.35 -12.07 13.99
C VAL A 24 -0.44 -11.02 15.11
N LYS A 25 0.68 -10.73 15.77
CA LYS A 25 0.76 -9.71 16.81
C LYS A 25 0.52 -8.29 16.28
N ALA A 26 1.10 -7.94 15.13
CA ALA A 26 0.81 -6.65 14.49
C ALA A 26 -0.68 -6.54 14.16
N TYR A 27 -1.31 -7.60 13.62
CA TYR A 27 -2.74 -7.66 13.35
C TYR A 27 -3.59 -7.42 14.62
N LEU A 28 -3.31 -8.14 15.70
CA LEU A 28 -4.02 -7.98 16.97
C LEU A 28 -3.84 -6.57 17.58
N ASN A 29 -2.69 -5.94 17.35
CA ASN A 29 -2.40 -4.58 17.81
C ASN A 29 -2.96 -3.48 16.88
N GLY A 30 -3.77 -3.83 15.87
CA GLY A 30 -4.30 -2.88 14.89
C GLY A 30 -3.25 -2.27 13.96
N LYS A 31 -2.00 -2.75 14.02
CA LYS A 31 -0.87 -2.34 13.16
C LYS A 31 -0.66 -3.30 11.99
N GLY A 32 -1.52 -4.31 11.90
CA GLY A 32 -1.45 -5.38 10.94
C GLY A 32 -1.54 -4.91 9.51
N ASP A 33 -1.04 -5.76 8.64
CA ASP A 33 -1.17 -5.64 7.22
C ASP A 33 -2.65 -5.69 6.81
N GLY A 34 -3.11 -4.63 6.15
CA GLY A 34 -4.49 -4.50 5.68
C GLY A 34 -4.84 -5.36 4.46
N ARG A 35 -3.95 -6.21 3.93
CA ARG A 35 -4.17 -7.00 2.71
C ARG A 35 -5.41 -7.88 2.78
N VAL A 36 -5.71 -8.48 3.94
CA VAL A 36 -6.91 -9.32 4.11
C VAL A 36 -8.17 -8.46 4.02
N LEU A 37 -8.19 -7.31 4.68
CA LEU A 37 -9.30 -6.35 4.60
C LEU A 37 -9.46 -5.82 3.17
N TRP A 38 -8.34 -5.47 2.52
CA TRP A 38 -8.31 -5.00 1.13
C TRP A 38 -8.84 -6.06 0.18
N TRP A 39 -8.44 -7.32 0.36
CA TRP A 39 -8.94 -8.44 -0.41
C TRP A 39 -10.46 -8.59 -0.27
N ASN A 40 -10.97 -8.54 0.96
CA ASN A 40 -12.41 -8.64 1.22
C ASN A 40 -13.20 -7.51 0.57
N ILE A 41 -12.73 -6.26 0.69
CA ILE A 41 -13.36 -5.09 0.06
C ILE A 41 -13.31 -5.22 -1.46
N ASN A 42 -12.14 -5.52 -2.04
CA ASN A 42 -11.99 -5.64 -3.50
C ASN A 42 -12.86 -6.78 -4.05
N ARG A 43 -12.90 -7.93 -3.36
CA ARG A 43 -13.74 -9.06 -3.75
C ARG A 43 -15.22 -8.67 -3.72
N PHE A 44 -15.68 -8.03 -2.63
CA PHE A 44 -17.06 -7.57 -2.51
C PHE A 44 -17.44 -6.60 -3.64
N ILE A 45 -16.64 -5.56 -3.86
CA ILE A 45 -16.85 -4.59 -4.94
C ILE A 45 -16.85 -5.29 -6.31
N HIS A 46 -15.86 -6.14 -6.56
CA HIS A 46 -15.73 -6.79 -7.87
C HIS A 46 -16.86 -7.79 -8.13
N GLN A 47 -17.34 -8.52 -7.12
CA GLN A 47 -18.50 -9.39 -7.25
C GLN A 47 -19.80 -8.60 -7.42
N HIS A 48 -19.93 -7.44 -6.75
CA HIS A 48 -21.08 -6.56 -6.91
C HIS A 48 -21.20 -6.03 -8.35
N PHE A 49 -20.10 -5.57 -8.95
CA PHE A 49 -20.11 -5.03 -10.31
C PHE A 49 -19.96 -6.09 -11.41
N ARG A 50 -19.35 -7.24 -11.10
CA ARG A 50 -19.13 -8.34 -12.06
C ARG A 50 -19.44 -9.69 -11.39
N PRO A 51 -20.74 -10.02 -11.21
CA PRO A 51 -21.16 -11.23 -10.50
C PRO A 51 -20.73 -12.54 -11.17
N ARG A 52 -20.44 -12.52 -12.48
CA ARG A 52 -19.97 -13.68 -13.26
C ARG A 52 -18.44 -13.79 -13.35
N ALA A 53 -17.68 -12.92 -12.68
CA ALA A 53 -16.22 -12.98 -12.71
C ALA A 53 -15.71 -14.22 -11.96
N SER A 54 -14.81 -14.98 -12.58
CA SER A 54 -14.11 -16.08 -11.91
C SER A 54 -13.23 -15.54 -10.78
N LEU A 55 -12.98 -16.38 -9.78
CA LEU A 55 -12.08 -16.03 -8.67
C LEU A 55 -10.68 -15.66 -9.17
N GLU A 56 -10.18 -16.37 -10.18
CA GLU A 56 -8.87 -16.10 -10.81
C GLU A 56 -8.80 -14.68 -11.39
N LYS A 57 -9.86 -14.24 -12.09
CA LYS A 57 -9.92 -12.88 -12.65
C LYS A 57 -9.93 -11.83 -11.53
N ILE A 58 -10.67 -12.10 -10.45
CA ILE A 58 -10.72 -11.21 -9.28
C ILE A 58 -9.34 -11.14 -8.60
N MET A 59 -8.65 -12.27 -8.44
CA MET A 59 -7.29 -12.34 -7.89
C MET A 59 -6.29 -11.59 -8.74
N PHE A 60 -6.30 -11.79 -10.07
CA PHE A 60 -5.41 -11.08 -10.99
C PHE A 60 -5.62 -9.57 -10.88
N CYS A 61 -6.87 -9.11 -10.95
CA CYS A 61 -7.19 -7.69 -10.80
C CYS A 61 -6.80 -7.13 -9.43
N PHE A 62 -7.00 -7.90 -8.35
CA PHE A 62 -6.56 -7.51 -7.00
C PHE A 62 -5.05 -7.28 -6.95
N HIS A 63 -4.24 -8.23 -7.42
CA HIS A 63 -2.78 -8.11 -7.36
C HIS A 63 -2.26 -6.96 -8.23
N SER A 64 -2.82 -6.81 -9.43
CA SER A 64 -2.47 -5.69 -10.32
C SER A 64 -2.76 -4.34 -9.65
N ARG A 65 -3.98 -4.14 -9.12
CA ARG A 65 -4.36 -2.90 -8.42
C ARG A 65 -3.55 -2.66 -7.16
N HIS A 66 -3.36 -3.70 -6.35
CA HIS A 66 -2.59 -3.64 -5.12
C HIS A 66 -1.14 -3.24 -5.41
N GLN A 67 -0.52 -3.83 -6.43
CA GLN A 67 0.84 -3.48 -6.85
C GLN A 67 0.92 -2.02 -7.30
N THR A 68 0.01 -1.57 -8.16
CA THR A 68 -0.01 -0.18 -8.63
C THR A 68 -0.17 0.81 -7.47
N LEU A 69 -1.10 0.56 -6.56
CA LEU A 69 -1.32 1.44 -5.39
C LEU A 69 -0.16 1.40 -4.40
N THR A 70 0.48 0.24 -4.24
CA THR A 70 1.68 0.12 -3.42
C THR A 70 2.81 0.97 -3.99
N LEU A 71 3.08 0.85 -5.28
CA LEU A 71 4.10 1.64 -5.97
C LEU A 71 3.78 3.13 -5.91
N PHE A 72 2.53 3.51 -6.14
CA PHE A 72 2.07 4.89 -6.02
C PHE A 72 2.28 5.44 -4.60
N ASN A 73 1.89 4.69 -3.58
CA ASN A 73 2.07 5.11 -2.19
C ASN A 73 3.55 5.25 -1.81
N LEU A 74 4.42 4.34 -2.27
CA LEU A 74 5.86 4.44 -2.04
C LEU A 74 6.46 5.67 -2.72
N ALA A 75 6.09 5.93 -3.97
CA ALA A 75 6.52 7.12 -4.69
C ALA A 75 6.04 8.41 -4.01
N TYR A 76 4.77 8.44 -3.57
CA TYR A 76 4.20 9.55 -2.82
C TYR A 76 4.93 9.78 -1.49
N GLN A 77 5.22 8.73 -0.73
CA GLN A 77 5.96 8.84 0.53
C GLN A 77 7.37 9.39 0.31
N ALA A 78 8.09 8.88 -0.69
CA ALA A 78 9.41 9.40 -1.05
C ALA A 78 9.35 10.88 -1.42
N TYR A 79 8.35 11.29 -2.20
CA TYR A 79 8.13 12.68 -2.57
C TYR A 79 7.82 13.57 -1.35
N VAL A 80 6.93 13.15 -0.46
CA VAL A 80 6.63 13.89 0.78
C VAL A 80 7.87 14.03 1.65
N GLN A 81 8.72 13.00 1.73
CA GLN A 81 9.99 13.08 2.45
C GLN A 81 10.95 14.09 1.82
N GLU A 82 11.05 14.16 0.49
CA GLU A 82 11.87 15.16 -0.19
C GLU A 82 11.37 16.59 0.07
N VAL A 83 10.05 16.82 0.01
CA VAL A 83 9.44 18.11 0.37
C VAL A 83 9.70 18.44 1.84
N ALA A 84 9.54 17.49 2.75
CA ALA A 84 9.78 17.69 4.16
C ALA A 84 11.26 18.04 4.45
N LYS A 85 12.21 17.39 3.78
CA LYS A 85 13.64 17.74 3.86
C LYS A 85 13.88 19.17 3.40
N ALA A 86 13.33 19.57 2.25
CA ALA A 86 13.46 20.93 1.72
C ALA A 86 12.88 21.99 2.68
N ILE A 87 11.76 21.68 3.35
CA ILE A 87 11.20 22.56 4.39
C ILE A 87 12.16 22.69 5.58
N GLN A 88 12.76 21.57 6.01
CA GLN A 88 13.67 21.56 7.16
C GLN A 88 15.01 22.26 6.85
N SER A 89 15.54 22.11 5.64
CA SER A 89 16.84 22.68 5.26
C SER A 89 16.77 24.14 4.81
N GLU A 90 15.75 24.50 4.04
CA GLU A 90 15.68 25.77 3.30
C GLU A 90 14.40 26.58 3.62
N GLY A 91 13.56 26.06 4.51
CA GLY A 91 12.33 26.70 4.95
C GLY A 91 11.12 26.40 4.07
N VAL A 92 9.95 26.84 4.55
CA VAL A 92 8.64 26.47 3.98
C VAL A 92 8.49 26.90 2.52
N VAL A 93 9.03 28.06 2.13
CA VAL A 93 8.94 28.57 0.76
C VAL A 93 9.66 27.67 -0.25
N ALA A 94 10.81 27.11 0.12
CA ALA A 94 11.57 26.19 -0.72
C ALA A 94 10.80 24.87 -0.91
N GLY A 95 10.20 24.34 0.15
CA GLY A 95 9.32 23.17 0.08
C GLY A 95 8.11 23.38 -0.82
N ILE A 96 7.41 24.51 -0.70
CA ILE A 96 6.26 24.85 -1.56
C ILE A 96 6.71 24.96 -3.02
N ARG A 97 7.85 25.61 -3.29
CA ARG A 97 8.40 25.75 -4.65
C ARG A 97 8.72 24.37 -5.26
N LEU A 98 9.38 23.50 -4.49
CA LEU A 98 9.68 22.13 -4.92
C LEU A 98 8.39 21.39 -5.28
N ALA A 99 7.36 21.52 -4.43
CA ALA A 99 6.10 20.83 -4.64
C ALA A 99 5.37 21.30 -5.90
N ILE A 100 5.29 22.61 -6.12
CA ILE A 100 4.68 23.21 -7.32
C ILE A 100 5.46 22.80 -8.57
N SER A 101 6.79 22.87 -8.54
CA SER A 101 7.63 22.51 -9.69
C SER A 101 7.50 21.03 -10.07
N SER A 102 7.31 20.15 -9.09
CA SER A 102 7.13 18.71 -9.30
C SER A 102 5.74 18.42 -9.87
N ALA A 103 4.70 19.09 -9.35
CA ALA A 103 3.34 18.97 -9.89
C ALA A 103 3.27 19.43 -11.36
N CYS A 104 3.93 20.54 -11.70
CA CYS A 104 4.00 21.05 -13.08
C CYS A 104 4.82 20.17 -14.04
N LYS A 105 5.72 19.31 -13.52
CA LYS A 105 6.51 18.36 -14.34
C LYS A 105 5.75 17.10 -14.69
N THR A 106 4.61 16.82 -14.05
CA THR A 106 3.71 15.74 -14.46
C THR A 106 3.10 16.11 -15.82
N PRO A 107 3.42 15.42 -16.93
CA PRO A 107 2.79 15.74 -18.19
C PRO A 107 1.31 15.37 -18.11
N LEU A 108 0.43 16.35 -18.36
CA LEU A 108 -0.89 16.09 -18.91
C LEU A 108 -0.72 15.61 -20.36
N SER A 109 -0.28 14.37 -20.53
CA SER A 109 -0.22 13.61 -21.79
C SER A 109 0.14 12.17 -21.38
N GLU A 110 -0.71 11.16 -21.48
CA GLU A 110 -1.38 10.70 -22.70
C GLU A 110 -2.75 10.07 -22.40
N GLY A 111 -3.74 10.39 -23.24
CA GLY A 111 -4.51 9.36 -23.94
C GLY A 111 -5.61 8.62 -23.17
N THR A 112 -6.82 9.15 -23.29
CA THR A 112 -8.06 8.40 -23.51
C THR A 112 -7.83 7.16 -24.41
N ALA A 113 -7.66 5.96 -23.86
CA ALA A 113 -7.84 4.69 -24.59
C ALA A 113 -7.88 3.48 -23.64
N CYS A 114 -9.01 3.28 -22.97
CA CYS A 114 -9.48 1.92 -22.64
C CYS A 114 -11.01 1.88 -22.57
N SER A 115 -11.63 2.44 -23.61
CA SER A 115 -12.91 1.93 -24.12
C SER A 115 -12.56 0.78 -25.05
N HIS A 116 -13.28 -0.34 -24.96
CA HIS A 116 -13.05 -1.64 -25.61
C HIS A 116 -12.03 -2.55 -24.93
N LEU A 117 -12.51 -3.38 -24.02
CA LEU A 117 -12.39 -4.83 -24.15
C LEU A 117 -13.67 -5.44 -23.56
N SER A 118 -14.43 -6.07 -24.46
CA SER A 118 -15.63 -6.87 -24.23
C SER A 118 -15.46 -7.94 -23.15
#